data_AF-K2F440-F1
#
_entry.id   AF-K2F440-F1
#
_cell.length_a   1.000
_cell.length_b   1.000
_cell.length_c   1.000
_cell.angle_alpha   90.00
_cell.angle_beta   90.00
_cell.angle_gamma   90.00
#
_symmetry.space_group_name_H-M   'P 1'
#
loop_
_entity.id
_entity.type
_entity.pdbx_description
1 polymer ?
#
loop_
_entity_poly.entity_id
_entity_poly.type
_entity_poly.pdbx_seq_one_letter_code
_entity_poly.pdbx_strand_id
1 'polypeptide(L)'
;MKRILIVGLVILVTAGLLIAILLFVANRKTNDSQKNLENTTSVEEAKIDPFPDDLDRDGILDVEEEKLGTSNKEFDTDGDGLSDKIEIEVLGTDPTNPDTDGDGFADGYEVLKGFNPKGEGNI
;
A
#
# COMPACT_ATOMS: atom_id res chain seq x y z
N MET A 1 -26.96 57.37 -38.21
CA MET A 1 -27.98 56.60 -37.46
C MET A 1 -27.76 55.08 -37.54
N LYS A 2 -27.66 54.44 -38.71
CA LYS A 2 -27.47 52.98 -38.84
C LYS A 2 -26.17 52.41 -38.22
N ARG A 3 -25.07 53.17 -38.22
CA ARG A 3 -23.77 52.73 -37.67
C ARG A 3 -23.76 52.60 -36.13
N ILE A 4 -24.49 53.47 -35.43
CA ILE A 4 -24.60 53.44 -33.96
C ILE A 4 -25.43 52.23 -33.50
N LEU A 5 -26.47 51.87 -34.27
CA LEU A 5 -27.27 50.67 -34.03
C LEU A 5 -26.46 49.37 -34.17
N ILE A 6 -25.57 49.29 -35.17
CA ILE A 6 -24.71 48.12 -35.37
C ILE A 6 -23.68 47.98 -34.23
N VAL A 7 -23.06 49.08 -33.80
CA VAL A 7 -22.09 49.04 -32.69
C VAL A 7 -22.76 48.64 -31.37
N GLY A 8 -23.97 49.14 -31.10
CA GLY A 8 -24.74 48.73 -29.91
C GLY A 8 -25.13 47.25 -29.92
N LEU A 9 -25.49 46.71 -31.09
CA LEU A 9 -25.85 45.31 -31.25
C LEU A 9 -24.64 44.37 -31.03
N VAL A 10 -23.47 44.73 -31.56
CA VAL A 10 -22.24 43.93 -31.40
C VAL A 10 -21.84 43.83 -29.92
N ILE A 11 -21.89 44.93 -29.18
CA ILE A 11 -21.55 44.96 -27.75
C ILE A 11 -22.47 44.04 -26.94
N LEU A 12 -23.78 44.07 -27.21
CA LEU A 12 -24.77 43.21 -26.55
C LEU A 12 -24.51 41.72 -26.79
N VAL A 13 -24.19 41.33 -28.03
CA VAL A 13 -23.91 39.93 -28.37
C VAL A 13 -22.61 39.45 -27.70
N THR A 14 -21.56 40.28 -27.70
CA THR A 14 -20.29 39.91 -27.08
C THR A 14 -20.38 39.80 -25.56
N ALA A 15 -21.12 40.69 -24.90
CA ALA A 15 -21.33 40.65 -23.46
C ALA A 15 -22.13 39.41 -23.04
N GLY A 16 -23.18 39.07 -23.80
CA GLY A 16 -23.98 37.87 -23.54
C GLY A 16 -23.19 36.57 -23.65
N LEU A 17 -22.31 36.45 -24.65
CA LEU A 17 -21.48 35.26 -24.84
C LEU A 17 -20.46 35.07 -23.70
N LEU A 18 -19.83 36.15 -23.23
CA LEU A 18 -18.89 36.10 -22.09
C LEU A 18 -19.60 35.65 -20.81
N ILE A 19 -20.81 36.15 -20.54
CA ILE A 19 -21.60 35.76 -19.37
C ILE A 19 -21.98 34.27 -19.45
N ALA A 20 -22.40 33.79 -20.62
CA ALA A 20 -22.76 32.38 -20.80
C ALA A 20 -21.56 31.43 -20.57
N ILE A 21 -20.36 31.81 -21.03
CA ILE A 21 -19.12 31.05 -20.80
C ILE A 21 -18.78 31.01 -19.30
N LEU A 22 -18.91 32.14 -18.59
CA LEU A 22 -18.68 32.20 -17.15
C LEU A 22 -19.65 31.30 -16.38
N LEU A 23 -20.93 31.30 -16.73
CA LEU A 23 -21.93 30.41 -16.12
C LEU A 23 -21.63 28.93 -16.39
N PHE A 24 -21.18 28.59 -17.61
CA PHE A 24 -20.83 27.23 -17.97
C PHE A 24 -19.58 26.71 -17.22
N VAL A 25 -18.55 27.56 -17.06
CA VAL A 25 -17.36 27.23 -16.26
C VAL A 25 -17.71 27.06 -14.79
N ALA A 26 -18.57 27.93 -14.25
CA ALA A 26 -19.04 27.84 -12.86
C ALA A 26 -19.85 26.53 -12.60
N ASN A 27 -20.58 26.04 -13.60
CA ASN A 27 -21.40 24.82 -13.50
C ASN A 27 -20.61 23.51 -13.64
N ARG A 28 -19.27 23.54 -13.76
CA ARG A 28 -18.45 22.30 -13.86
C ARG A 28 -18.04 21.69 -12.52
N LYS A 29 -18.39 22.27 -11.37
CA LYS A 29 -17.81 21.90 -10.07
C LYS A 29 -18.63 20.92 -9.21
N THR A 30 -19.47 20.07 -9.80
CA THR A 30 -20.27 19.10 -9.04
C THR A 30 -20.43 17.75 -9.77
N ASN A 31 -19.34 17.22 -10.33
CA ASN A 31 -19.31 15.83 -10.83
C ASN A 31 -17.98 15.17 -10.44
N ASP A 32 -17.60 15.27 -9.17
CA ASP A 32 -16.53 14.43 -8.64
C ASP A 32 -17.13 13.55 -7.54
N SER A 33 -17.51 12.35 -7.97
CA SER A 33 -17.52 11.10 -7.21
C SER A 33 -17.57 11.22 -5.68
N GLN A 34 -18.73 11.59 -5.13
CA GLN A 34 -19.05 11.30 -3.73
C GLN A 34 -20.39 10.59 -3.64
N LYS A 35 -20.36 9.27 -3.88
CA LYS A 35 -21.40 8.36 -3.37
C LYS A 35 -20.83 6.98 -3.11
N ASN A 36 -19.98 6.87 -2.09
CA ASN A 36 -20.08 5.82 -1.07
C ASN A 36 -18.95 6.00 -0.06
N LEU A 37 -19.26 6.57 1.11
CA LEU A 37 -18.72 6.12 2.40
C LEU A 37 -19.44 6.87 3.51
N GLU A 38 -20.70 6.51 3.75
CA GLU A 38 -21.30 6.75 5.06
C GLU A 38 -21.11 5.46 5.86
N ASN A 39 -19.98 5.37 6.56
CA ASN A 39 -19.91 4.55 7.76
C ASN A 39 -19.00 5.20 8.81
N THR A 40 -19.67 5.58 9.90
CA THR A 40 -19.21 5.61 11.29
C THR A 40 -18.12 6.61 11.73
N THR A 41 -18.61 7.68 12.35
CA THR A 41 -18.37 8.05 13.76
C THR A 41 -16.94 7.97 14.31
N SER A 42 -16.43 9.16 14.69
CA SER A 42 -15.39 9.40 15.72
C SER A 42 -14.09 8.61 15.61
N VAL A 43 -13.10 9.14 14.89
CA VAL A 43 -11.71 8.69 15.04
C VAL A 43 -10.79 9.90 15.04
N GLU A 44 -10.25 10.17 16.22
CA GLU A 44 -8.92 10.72 16.44
C GLU A 44 -7.96 10.14 15.39
N GLU A 45 -7.14 10.99 14.77
CA GLU A 45 -6.27 10.73 13.62
C GLU A 45 -5.64 9.32 13.64
N ALA A 46 -6.36 8.32 13.14
CA ALA A 46 -5.87 6.96 13.05
C ALA A 46 -4.83 6.97 11.94
N LYS A 47 -3.57 6.77 12.33
CA LYS A 47 -2.45 6.45 11.43
C LYS A 47 -2.91 5.33 10.50
N ILE A 48 -3.31 5.70 9.28
CA ILE A 48 -3.71 4.74 8.26
C ILE A 48 -2.46 3.92 7.95
N ASP A 49 -2.47 2.62 8.27
CA ASP A 49 -1.37 1.74 7.89
C ASP A 49 -1.34 1.65 6.36
N PRO A 50 -0.22 1.99 5.69
CA PRO A 50 -0.08 1.79 4.25
C PRO A 50 -0.19 0.30 3.82
N PHE A 51 0.02 -0.64 4.74
CA PHE A 51 -0.05 -2.08 4.50
C PHE A 51 -0.92 -2.74 5.58
N PRO A 52 -2.26 -2.63 5.50
CA PRO A 52 -3.15 -3.16 6.53
C PRO A 52 -3.27 -4.69 6.53
N ASP A 53 -2.79 -5.35 5.47
CA ASP A 53 -2.87 -6.81 5.25
C ASP A 53 -1.49 -7.50 5.37
N ASP A 54 -0.48 -6.79 5.87
CA ASP A 54 0.90 -7.23 6.13
C ASP A 54 1.33 -6.57 7.45
N LEU A 55 0.89 -7.19 8.55
CA LEU A 55 0.89 -6.56 9.88
C LEU A 55 2.29 -6.49 10.52
N ASP A 56 3.14 -7.46 10.24
CA ASP A 56 4.53 -7.55 10.73
C ASP A 56 5.56 -6.94 9.75
N ARG A 57 5.16 -6.75 8.49
CA ARG A 57 5.89 -6.03 7.44
C ARG A 57 7.14 -6.76 6.97
N ASP A 58 7.10 -8.09 7.00
CA ASP A 58 8.14 -8.93 6.40
C ASP A 58 7.92 -9.08 4.87
N GLY A 59 6.72 -8.75 4.39
CA GLY A 59 6.32 -8.77 3.00
C GLY A 59 5.63 -10.06 2.56
N ILE A 60 5.17 -10.90 3.49
CA ILE A 60 4.13 -11.91 3.33
C ILE A 60 2.80 -11.29 3.78
N LEU A 61 1.69 -11.63 3.11
CA LEU A 61 0.37 -11.16 3.55
C LEU A 61 -0.14 -12.00 4.73
N ASP A 62 -0.88 -11.41 5.66
CA ASP A 62 -1.49 -12.09 6.82
C ASP A 62 -2.23 -13.40 6.44
N VAL A 63 -2.94 -13.37 5.29
CA VAL A 63 -3.71 -14.51 4.76
C VAL A 63 -2.85 -15.61 4.12
N GLU A 64 -1.61 -15.28 3.79
CA GLU A 64 -0.61 -16.20 3.26
C GLU A 64 0.19 -16.80 4.42
N GLU A 65 0.54 -16.01 5.41
CA GLU A 65 1.15 -16.48 6.66
C GLU A 65 0.29 -17.53 7.38
N GLU A 66 -1.02 -17.31 7.47
CA GLU A 66 -1.95 -18.30 8.04
C GLU A 66 -1.85 -19.67 7.35
N LYS A 67 -1.53 -19.69 6.04
CA LYS A 67 -1.38 -20.93 5.26
C LYS A 67 0.00 -21.55 5.42
N LEU A 68 1.02 -20.71 5.61
CA LEU A 68 2.41 -21.13 5.79
C LEU A 68 2.69 -21.59 7.22
N GLY A 69 1.86 -21.17 8.18
CA GLY A 69 2.03 -21.46 9.61
C GLY A 69 2.92 -20.45 10.32
N THR A 70 3.21 -19.31 9.67
CA THR A 70 4.00 -18.21 10.21
C THR A 70 3.14 -17.18 10.94
N SER A 71 3.78 -16.23 11.62
CA SER A 71 3.17 -15.31 12.56
C SER A 71 2.97 -13.92 11.95
N ASN A 72 1.72 -13.54 11.69
CA ASN A 72 1.38 -12.20 11.17
C ASN A 72 1.68 -11.01 12.09
N LYS A 73 2.40 -11.23 13.17
CA LYS A 73 2.81 -10.19 14.13
C LYS A 73 4.30 -10.19 14.37
N GLU A 74 5.01 -11.20 13.87
CA GLU A 74 6.42 -11.41 14.13
C GLU A 74 7.12 -11.59 12.80
N PHE A 75 7.95 -10.60 12.44
CA PHE A 75 8.78 -10.57 11.23
C PHE A 75 9.68 -11.80 11.02
N ASP A 76 9.89 -12.58 12.08
CA ASP A 76 10.77 -13.73 12.22
C ASP A 76 10.06 -14.66 13.21
N THR A 77 9.38 -15.69 12.69
CA THR A 77 8.45 -16.52 13.45
C THR A 77 9.15 -17.41 14.46
N ASP A 78 10.35 -17.91 14.15
CA ASP A 78 11.09 -18.82 15.03
C ASP A 78 12.21 -18.15 15.84
N GLY A 79 12.54 -16.90 15.50
CA GLY A 79 13.43 -16.03 16.24
C GLY A 79 14.92 -16.30 16.00
N ASP A 80 15.28 -16.89 14.86
CA ASP A 80 16.66 -17.22 14.53
C ASP A 80 17.47 -16.05 13.91
N GLY A 81 16.78 -14.97 13.55
CA GLY A 81 17.32 -13.76 12.94
C GLY A 81 17.12 -13.63 11.43
N LEU A 82 16.38 -14.55 10.80
CA LEU A 82 15.92 -14.48 9.42
C LEU A 82 14.43 -14.12 9.38
N SER A 83 14.01 -13.37 8.37
CA SER A 83 12.57 -13.10 8.21
C SER A 83 11.90 -14.27 7.50
N ASP A 84 10.64 -14.56 7.83
CA ASP A 84 9.88 -15.67 7.23
C ASP A 84 9.94 -15.62 5.70
N LYS A 85 9.79 -14.44 5.11
CA LYS A 85 9.93 -14.24 3.65
C LYS A 85 11.28 -14.68 3.08
N ILE A 86 12.38 -14.34 3.75
CA ILE A 86 13.74 -14.67 3.29
C ILE A 86 13.94 -16.18 3.36
N GLU A 87 13.47 -16.80 4.44
CA GLU A 87 13.54 -18.24 4.62
C GLU A 87 12.77 -18.98 3.54
N ILE A 88 11.54 -18.55 3.24
CA ILE A 88 10.68 -19.18 2.24
C ILE A 88 11.18 -18.93 0.81
N GLU A 89 11.46 -17.66 0.44
CA GLU A 89 11.73 -17.29 -0.96
C GLU A 89 13.19 -17.45 -1.37
N VAL A 90 14.15 -17.33 -0.44
CA VAL A 90 15.58 -17.22 -0.75
C VAL A 90 16.37 -18.44 -0.28
N LEU A 91 16.20 -18.87 0.97
CA LEU A 91 17.01 -19.92 1.58
C LEU A 91 16.38 -21.30 1.45
N GLY A 92 15.05 -21.35 1.44
CA GLY A 92 14.26 -22.57 1.52
C GLY A 92 14.41 -23.28 2.87
N THR A 93 14.62 -22.54 3.96
CA THR A 93 14.57 -23.02 5.36
C THR A 93 13.12 -23.09 5.84
N ASP A 94 12.88 -23.71 6.99
CA ASP A 94 11.56 -23.77 7.63
C ASP A 94 11.41 -22.58 8.59
N PRO A 95 10.57 -21.58 8.28
CA PRO A 95 10.44 -20.35 9.08
C PRO A 95 9.81 -20.56 10.47
N THR A 96 9.46 -21.80 10.80
CA THR A 96 8.91 -22.16 12.10
C THR A 96 9.87 -23.01 12.93
N ASN A 97 11.10 -23.22 12.44
CA ASN A 97 12.10 -24.06 13.04
C ASN A 97 13.49 -23.43 12.91
N PRO A 98 14.07 -22.94 14.02
CA PRO A 98 15.26 -22.09 13.97
C PRO A 98 16.55 -22.83 13.53
N ASP A 99 16.49 -24.14 13.30
CA ASP A 99 17.57 -25.04 12.89
C ASP A 99 16.97 -26.06 11.92
N THR A 100 16.92 -25.70 10.62
CA THR A 100 16.16 -26.45 9.60
C THR A 100 16.70 -27.86 9.38
N ASP A 101 18.02 -28.06 9.46
CA ASP A 101 18.63 -29.36 9.23
C ASP A 101 18.90 -30.17 10.50
N GLY A 102 18.74 -29.54 11.67
CA GLY A 102 18.81 -30.18 12.98
C GLY A 102 20.24 -30.51 13.41
N ASP A 103 21.23 -29.76 12.95
CA ASP A 103 22.64 -29.98 13.28
C ASP A 103 23.11 -29.30 14.58
N GLY A 104 22.25 -28.44 15.16
CA GLY A 104 22.49 -27.70 16.39
C GLY A 104 22.96 -26.27 16.21
N PHE A 105 23.05 -25.76 14.97
CA PHE A 105 23.27 -24.35 14.66
C PHE A 105 21.99 -23.74 14.08
N ALA A 106 21.71 -22.49 14.45
CA ALA A 106 20.52 -21.82 13.94
C ALA A 106 20.73 -21.36 12.48
N ASP A 107 19.70 -21.40 11.64
CA ASP A 107 19.84 -21.08 10.20
C ASP A 107 20.38 -19.65 10.02
N GLY A 108 19.86 -18.69 10.79
CA GLY A 108 20.32 -17.30 10.83
C GLY A 108 21.76 -17.15 11.31
N TYR A 109 22.22 -18.00 12.23
CA TYR A 109 23.63 -18.05 12.61
C TYR A 109 24.50 -18.55 11.46
N GLU A 110 24.08 -19.61 10.79
CA GLU A 110 24.82 -20.20 9.68
C GLU A 110 24.93 -19.24 8.50
N VAL A 111 23.83 -18.61 8.11
CA VAL A 111 23.81 -17.57 7.06
C VAL A 111 24.76 -16.43 7.42
N LEU A 112 24.76 -15.97 8.68
CA LEU A 112 25.68 -14.93 9.15
C LEU A 112 27.16 -15.34 9.07
N LYS A 113 27.46 -16.63 9.22
CA LYS A 113 28.82 -17.18 9.09
C LYS A 113 29.19 -17.57 7.65
N GLY A 114 28.23 -17.57 6.73
CA GLY A 114 28.41 -18.02 5.35
C GLY A 114 28.43 -19.54 5.21
N PHE A 115 27.79 -20.25 6.15
CA PHE A 115 27.51 -21.68 6.07
C PHE A 115 26.18 -21.92 5.35
N ASN A 116 25.85 -23.19 5.15
CA ASN A 116 24.63 -23.60 4.45
C ASN A 116 23.58 -24.00 5.49
N PRO A 117 22.46 -23.27 5.64
CA PRO A 117 21.43 -23.51 6.66
C PRO A 117 20.59 -24.80 6.46
N LYS A 118 21.10 -25.71 5.63
CA LYS A 118 20.40 -26.91 5.18
C LYS A 118 21.36 -28.09 5.03
N GLY A 119 22.58 -27.97 5.53
CA GLY A 119 23.54 -29.04 5.55
C GLY A 119 24.61 -28.84 6.61
N GLU A 120 25.28 -29.93 6.95
CA GLU A 120 26.16 -30.07 8.13
C GLU A 120 26.86 -28.82 8.64
N GLY A 121 26.64 -28.56 9.93
CA GLY A 121 27.11 -27.43 10.71
C GLY A 121 28.61 -27.44 10.85
N ASN A 122 29.25 -26.52 10.15
CA ASN A 122 30.70 -26.46 10.08
C ASN A 122 31.26 -25.57 11.21
N ILE A 123 32.06 -26.19 12.09
CA ILE A 123 32.90 -25.55 13.11
C ILE A 123 34.29 -25.16 12.58
#